data_AF-A0A3S0KXS7-F1
#
_entry.id   AF-A0A3S0KXS7-F1
#
_cell.length_a   1.000
_cell.length_b   1.000
_cell.length_c   1.000
_cell.angle_alpha   90.00
_cell.angle_beta   90.00
_cell.angle_gamma   90.00
#
_symmetry.space_group_name_H-M   'P 1'
#
loop_
_entity.id
_entity.type
_entity.pdbx_description
1 polymer ?
#
loop_
_entity_poly.entity_id
_entity_poly.type
_entity_poly.pdbx_seq_one_letter_code
_entity_poly.pdbx_strand_id
1 'polypeptide(L)' 'MFLRFYRLPGSDHTGSGLGLSIVKEIVLGHHGDIELDDARPGTAERPGLAVTVRLPLAAAADSAHDE' A
#
# COMPACT_ATOMS: atom_id res chain seq x y z
N MET A 1 -3.00 -6.09 4.60
CA MET A 1 -4.13 -5.21 5.02
C MET A 1 -3.69 -3.75 5.01
N PHE A 2 -4.61 -2.82 4.71
CA PHE A 2 -4.39 -1.36 4.72
C PHE A 2 -5.34 -0.62 5.69
N LEU A 3 -5.70 -1.25 6.80
CA LEU A 3 -6.67 -0.70 7.74
C LEU A 3 -6.10 0.51 8.49
N ARG A 4 -6.93 1.54 8.68
CA ARG A 4 -6.66 2.66 9.61
C ARG A 4 -6.82 2.17 11.04
N PHE A 5 -5.96 2.61 11.94
CA PHE A 5 -6.02 2.31 13.38
C PHE A 5 -5.88 0.84 13.75
N TYR A 6 -5.35 0.01 12.84
CA TYR A 6 -5.16 -1.40 13.13
C TYR A 6 -3.90 -1.64 13.96
N ARG A 7 -4.05 -2.44 15.03
CA ARG A 7 -2.99 -2.83 15.95
C ARG A 7 -3.00 -4.35 16.12
N LEU A 8 -1.83 -4.97 16.10
CA LEU A 8 -1.73 -6.36 16.50
C LEU A 8 -1.88 -6.47 18.03
N PRO A 9 -2.65 -7.43 18.55
CA PRO A 9 -2.70 -7.71 19.98
C PRO A 9 -1.28 -8.02 20.50
N GLY A 10 -0.88 -7.38 21.60
CA GLY A 10 0.44 -7.60 22.23
C GLY A 10 1.61 -6.79 21.63
N SER A 11 1.34 -5.86 20.70
CA SER A 11 2.37 -4.99 20.14
C SER A 11 2.51 -3.69 20.95
N ASP A 12 3.67 -3.46 21.59
CA ASP A 12 4.02 -2.25 22.38
C ASP A 12 4.39 -1.02 21.51
N HIS A 13 4.13 -1.08 20.21
CA HIS A 13 4.49 0.00 19.29
C HIS A 13 3.60 1.23 19.51
N THR A 14 4.21 2.40 19.71
CA THR A 14 3.57 3.72 19.94
C THR A 14 2.85 4.30 18.71
N GLY A 15 2.80 3.57 17.59
CA GLY A 15 2.20 4.04 16.33
C GLY A 15 0.67 3.90 16.31
N SER A 16 -0.02 4.88 15.71
CA SER A 16 -1.48 4.90 15.59
C SER A 16 -2.07 3.88 14.61
N GLY A 17 -1.27 3.00 14.00
CA GLY A 17 -1.75 2.03 13.01
C GLY A 17 -2.22 2.68 11.70
N LEU A 18 -1.75 3.88 11.36
CA LEU A 18 -2.18 4.62 10.17
C LEU A 18 -1.24 4.48 8.95
N GLY A 19 0.01 4.06 9.15
CA GLY A 19 1.07 4.14 8.12
C GLY A 19 0.64 3.60 6.75
N LEU A 20 0.29 2.33 6.66
CA LEU A 20 -0.11 1.70 5.39
C LEU A 20 -1.38 2.28 4.78
N SER A 21 -2.34 2.72 5.62
CA SER A 21 -3.55 3.35 5.11
C SER A 21 -3.28 4.70 4.45
N ILE A 22 -2.33 5.48 4.98
CA ILE A 22 -1.89 6.75 4.38
C ILE A 22 -1.18 6.47 3.04
N VAL A 23 -0.29 5.48 3.01
CA VAL A 23 0.42 5.09 1.79
C VAL A 23 -0.58 4.70 0.69
N LYS A 24 -1.63 3.91 1.03
CA LYS A 24 -2.68 3.55 0.07
C LYS A 24 -3.37 4.77 -0.52
N GLU A 25 -3.77 5.75 0.29
CA GLU A 25 -4.41 6.98 -0.21
C GLU A 25 -3.47 7.78 -1.13
N ILE A 26 -2.19 7.88 -0.78
CA ILE A 26 -1.19 8.56 -1.62
C ILE A 26 -1.08 7.86 -2.97
N VAL A 27 -0.92 6.54 -3.00
CA VAL A 27 -0.77 5.78 -4.24
C VAL A 27 -2.01 5.92 -5.13
N LEU A 28 -3.22 5.78 -4.55
CA LEU A 28 -4.47 5.96 -5.29
C LEU A 28 -4.63 7.39 -5.83
N GLY A 29 -4.24 8.41 -5.06
CA GLY A 29 -4.25 9.81 -5.50
C GLY A 29 -3.31 10.10 -6.67
N HIS A 30 -2.31 9.24 -6.91
CA HIS A 30 -1.42 9.32 -8.07
C HIS A 30 -1.82 8.35 -9.21
N HIS A 31 -3.05 7.84 -9.18
CA HIS A 31 -3.55 6.83 -10.13
C HIS A 31 -2.67 5.57 -10.20
N GLY A 32 -2.04 5.24 -9.08
CA GLY A 32 -1.25 4.03 -8.93
C GLY A 32 -1.97 2.90 -8.20
N ASP A 33 -1.26 1.81 -8.05
CA ASP A 33 -1.70 0.61 -7.35
C ASP A 33 -0.68 0.15 -6.31
N ILE A 34 -1.15 -0.51 -5.25
CA ILE A 34 -0.30 -1.03 -4.16
C ILE A 34 -0.76 -2.41 -3.72
N GLU A 35 0.21 -3.32 -3.62
CA GLU A 35 0.01 -4.70 -3.20
C GLU A 35 0.94 -5.09 -2.05
N LEU A 36 0.46 -6.02 -1.23
CA LEU A 36 1.19 -6.61 -0.10
C LEU A 36 1.26 -8.11 -0.33
N ASP A 37 2.45 -8.69 -0.24
CA ASP A 37 2.69 -10.11 -0.42
C ASP A 37 3.76 -10.61 0.56
N ASP A 38 3.94 -11.91 0.65
CA ASP A 38 5.05 -12.54 1.34
C ASP A 38 6.36 -12.27 0.59
N ALA A 39 7.39 -11.76 1.28
CA ALA A 39 8.68 -11.51 0.61
C ALA A 39 9.41 -12.78 0.18
N ARG A 40 9.11 -13.91 0.84
CA ARG A 40 9.67 -15.24 0.55
C ARG A 40 8.58 -16.31 0.66
N PRO A 41 7.69 -16.41 -0.33
CA PRO A 41 6.59 -17.37 -0.31
C PRO A 41 7.13 -18.81 -0.18
N GLY A 42 6.47 -19.63 0.64
CA GLY A 42 6.88 -21.02 0.88
C GLY A 42 7.87 -21.23 2.04
N THR A 43 8.31 -20.18 2.73
CA THR A 43 9.16 -20.30 3.94
C THR A 43 8.28 -20.35 5.19
N ALA A 44 8.25 -21.48 5.90
CA ALA A 44 7.23 -21.81 6.91
C ALA A 44 7.17 -20.88 8.14
N GLU A 45 8.27 -20.21 8.52
CA GLU A 45 8.30 -19.51 9.81
C GLU A 45 8.19 -17.99 9.68
N ARG A 46 8.85 -17.35 8.70
CA ARG A 46 8.86 -15.89 8.53
C ARG A 46 9.17 -15.50 7.08
N PRO A 47 8.17 -15.44 6.19
CA PRO A 47 8.40 -15.04 4.80
C PRO A 47 8.84 -13.56 4.67
N GLY A 48 8.56 -12.71 5.66
CA GLY A 48 8.74 -11.26 5.57
C GLY A 48 7.66 -10.59 4.71
N LEU A 49 7.68 -9.26 4.61
CA LEU A 49 6.67 -8.49 3.86
C LEU A 49 7.29 -7.89 2.59
N ALA A 50 6.72 -8.18 1.42
CA ALA A 50 6.96 -7.46 0.19
C ALA A 50 5.83 -6.45 -0.04
N VAL A 51 6.20 -5.22 -0.38
CA VAL A 51 5.26 -4.15 -0.75
C VAL A 51 5.63 -3.70 -2.17
N THR A 52 4.67 -3.80 -3.09
CA THR A 52 4.86 -3.39 -4.48
C THR A 52 3.97 -2.20 -4.77
N VAL A 53 4.57 -1.09 -5.21
CA VAL A 53 3.88 0.13 -5.64
C VAL A 53 4.09 0.31 -7.14
N ARG A 54 3.00 0.50 -7.87
CA ARG A 54 3.01 0.79 -9.31
C ARG A 54 2.42 2.17 -9.54
N LEU A 55 3.16 3.04 -10.20
CA LEU A 55 2.71 4.39 -10.57
C LEU A 55 2.73 4.53 -12.09
N PRO A 56 1.83 5.33 -12.68
CA PRO A 56 1.91 5.71 -14.08
C PRO A 56 3.25 6.41 -14.39
N LEU A 57 3.86 6.07 -15.53
CA LEU A 57 5.13 6.68 -15.96
C LEU A 57 4.96 8.16 -16.35
N ALA A 58 3.77 8.51 -16.83
CA ALA A 58 3.34 9.88 -17.09
C ALA A 58 1.89 10.01 -16.64
N ALA A 59 1.48 11.23 -16.30
CA ALA A 59 0.06 11.53 -16.15
C ALA A 59 -0.65 11.14 -17.44
N ALA A 60 -1.80 10.46 -17.34
CA ALA A 60 -2.64 10.23 -18.49
C ALA A 60 -2.91 11.61 -19.13
N ALA A 61 -2.61 11.75 -20.42
CA ALA A 61 -2.99 12.95 -21.14
C ALA A 61 -4.49 13.07 -20.98
N ASP A 62 -4.92 14.16 -20.35
CA ASP A 62 -6.33 14.48 -20.17
C ASP A 62 -6.94 14.47 -21.58
N SER A 63 -7.68 13.41 -21.92
CA SER A 63 -8.37 13.34 -23.20
C SER A 63 -9.37 14.48 -23.19
N ALA A 64 -9.01 15.53 -23.93
CA ALA A 64 -9.67 16.81 -23.96
C ALA A 64 -11.19 16.66 -23.94
N HIS A 65 -11.84 17.52 -23.16
CA HIS A 65 -13.25 17.84 -23.34
C HIS A 65 -13.52 18.07 -24.83
N ASP A 66 -14.27 17.15 -25.42
CA ASP A 66 -14.93 17.33 -26.70
C ASP A 66 -16.43 17.26 -26.39
N GLU A 67 -16.98 18.40 -25.94
CA GLU A 67 -18.27 18.99 -26.38
C GLU A 67 -18.46 20.39 -25.76
#